data_AF-A0A2M8NJ39-F1
#
_entry.id   AF-A0A2M8NJ39-F1
#
_cell.length_a   1.000
_cell.length_b   1.000
_cell.length_c   1.000
_cell.angle_alpha   90.00
_cell.angle_beta   90.00
_cell.angle_gamma   90.00
#
_symmetry.space_group_name_H-M   'P 1'
#
loop_
_entity.id
_entity.type
_entity.pdbx_description
1 polymer ?
#
loop_
_entity_poly.entity_id
_entity_poly.type
_entity_poly.pdbx_seq_one_letter_code
_entity_poly.pdbx_strand_id
1 'polypeptide(L)'
;MLRYVIEDTRHVPPFNQAASALTIGTSPLKLHHEDVFLRYFKKAINLGGTFTLNRSAIASVQGQALVYRDSLWFDLEFLKYFMDRAVASKRACRAAFRLDDPAFRTYTLPLAKGFERVRLADGTPAALCDLWYFPNGYTPDITPILVPSDSQEMGFYSVPDFMTMEQGDLTHYGTARAVLSIES
;
A
#
# COMPACT_ATOMS: atom_id res chain seq x y z
N MET A 1 17.61 5.24 10.49
CA MET A 1 16.75 4.55 9.52
C MET A 1 16.92 5.19 8.16
N LEU A 2 17.14 4.39 7.13
CA LEU A 2 17.20 4.81 5.73
C LEU A 2 15.90 4.45 5.01
N ARG A 3 15.60 5.14 3.90
CA ARG A 3 14.55 4.71 2.98
C ARG A 3 15.13 4.24 1.66
N TYR A 4 14.60 3.18 1.10
CA TYR A 4 14.94 2.69 -0.23
C TYR A 4 13.71 2.67 -1.11
N VAL A 5 13.87 3.04 -2.37
CA VAL A 5 12.75 3.16 -3.31
C VAL A 5 12.94 2.16 -4.44
N ILE A 6 11.93 1.33 -4.68
CA ILE A 6 11.84 0.52 -5.90
C ILE A 6 11.15 1.40 -6.94
N GLU A 7 11.91 1.83 -7.93
CA GLU A 7 11.45 2.71 -9.00
C GLU A 7 10.73 1.90 -10.08
N ASP A 8 9.48 2.27 -10.34
CA ASP A 8 8.68 1.75 -11.43
C ASP A 8 8.71 2.74 -12.60
N THR A 9 9.57 2.46 -13.58
CA THR A 9 9.76 3.31 -14.76
C THR A 9 8.74 3.06 -15.87
N ARG A 10 7.76 2.18 -15.65
CA ARG A 10 6.70 1.91 -16.63
C ARG A 10 5.78 3.11 -16.74
N HIS A 11 5.48 3.49 -17.98
CA HIS A 11 4.59 4.59 -18.27
C HIS A 11 3.15 4.14 -18.14
N VAL A 12 2.36 4.88 -17.35
CA VAL A 12 0.94 4.62 -17.14
C VAL A 12 0.14 5.29 -18.27
N PRO A 13 -0.62 4.53 -19.08
CA PRO A 13 -1.53 5.10 -20.07
C PRO A 13 -2.75 5.77 -19.40
N PRO A 14 -3.34 6.83 -19.98
CA PRO A 14 -2.92 7.56 -21.18
C PRO A 14 -1.87 8.65 -20.91
N PHE A 15 -1.40 8.79 -19.67
CA PHE A 15 -0.56 9.90 -19.23
C PHE A 15 0.87 9.84 -19.77
N ASN A 16 1.35 8.66 -20.15
CA ASN A 16 2.69 8.42 -20.67
C ASN A 16 3.79 8.92 -19.71
N GLN A 17 3.59 8.74 -18.40
CA GLN A 17 4.51 9.10 -17.33
C GLN A 17 4.60 7.94 -16.32
N ALA A 18 5.72 7.83 -15.61
CA ALA A 18 5.85 6.90 -14.50
C ALA A 18 4.84 7.24 -13.39
N ALA A 19 4.35 6.22 -12.67
CA ALA A 19 3.36 6.39 -11.61
C ALA A 19 3.77 7.44 -10.56
N SER A 20 5.06 7.49 -10.20
CA SER A 20 5.59 8.42 -9.20
C SER A 20 5.50 9.90 -9.61
N ALA A 21 5.42 10.20 -10.91
CA ALA A 21 5.25 11.55 -11.44
C ALA A 21 3.79 11.97 -11.57
N LEU A 22 2.84 11.02 -11.54
CA LEU A 22 1.42 11.33 -11.67
C LEU A 22 0.89 12.07 -10.45
N THR A 23 0.03 13.05 -10.71
CA THR A 23 -0.71 13.75 -9.66
C THR A 23 -1.91 12.91 -9.24
N ILE A 24 -1.94 12.51 -7.98
CA ILE A 24 -3.03 11.74 -7.37
C ILE A 24 -3.65 12.60 -6.28
N GLY A 25 -4.93 12.91 -6.43
CA GLY A 25 -5.59 13.92 -5.60
C GLY A 25 -5.01 15.32 -5.90
N THR A 26 -4.17 15.83 -5.01
CA THR A 26 -3.66 17.21 -5.06
C THR A 26 -2.16 17.32 -5.31
N SER A 27 -1.42 16.21 -5.33
CA SER A 27 0.04 16.23 -5.45
C SER A 27 0.59 15.04 -6.24
N PRO A 28 1.77 15.18 -6.88
CA PRO A 28 2.53 14.06 -7.41
C PRO A 28 2.74 12.95 -6.36
N LEU A 29 2.62 11.69 -6.77
CA LEU A 29 2.75 10.54 -5.88
C LEU A 29 4.07 10.54 -5.09
N LYS A 30 5.18 10.94 -5.73
CA LYS A 30 6.48 11.08 -5.03
C LYS A 30 6.42 12.09 -3.89
N LEU A 31 5.74 13.22 -4.06
CA LEU A 31 5.58 14.23 -3.00
C LEU A 31 4.60 13.77 -1.91
N HIS A 32 3.57 13.03 -2.29
CA HIS A 32 2.65 12.38 -1.35
C HIS A 32 3.41 11.45 -0.39
N HIS A 33 4.35 10.64 -0.89
CA HIS A 33 5.20 9.82 -0.03
C HIS A 33 6.06 10.65 0.94
N GLU A 34 6.68 11.74 0.46
CA GLU A 34 7.44 12.64 1.33
C GLU A 34 6.59 13.21 2.47
N ASP A 35 5.38 13.69 2.16
CA ASP A 35 4.45 14.23 3.17
C ASP A 35 4.05 13.17 4.18
N VAL A 36 3.62 11.99 3.72
CA VAL A 36 3.21 10.89 4.58
C VAL A 36 4.35 10.45 5.51
N PHE A 37 5.58 10.32 4.99
CA PHE A 37 6.74 9.98 5.81
C PHE A 37 7.08 11.10 6.79
N LEU A 38 7.10 12.35 6.37
CA LEU A 38 7.38 13.48 7.26
C LEU A 38 6.36 13.55 8.40
N ARG A 39 5.07 13.34 8.09
CA ARG A 39 3.98 13.35 9.07
C ARG A 39 4.06 12.19 10.06
N TYR A 40 4.45 10.99 9.62
CA TYR A 40 4.62 9.83 10.51
C TYR A 40 5.91 9.94 11.35
N PHE A 41 7.06 10.10 10.70
CA PHE A 41 8.37 10.05 11.36
C PHE A 41 8.77 11.35 12.06
N LYS A 42 8.06 12.46 11.80
CA LYS A 42 8.34 13.81 12.33
C LYS A 42 9.72 14.35 11.95
N LYS A 43 10.37 13.72 10.97
CA LYS A 43 11.67 14.11 10.40
C LYS A 43 11.81 13.54 9.00
N ALA A 44 12.64 14.18 8.18
CA ALA A 44 13.03 13.64 6.90
C ALA A 44 13.84 12.34 7.09
N ILE A 45 13.57 11.34 6.25
CA ILE A 45 14.35 10.10 6.20
C ILE A 45 15.31 10.19 5.01
N ASN A 46 16.59 9.97 5.30
CA ASN A 46 17.62 9.95 4.28
C ASN A 46 17.39 8.80 3.30
N LEU A 47 17.53 9.10 2.00
CA LEU A 47 17.52 8.11 0.94
C LEU A 47 18.79 7.25 1.03
N GLY A 48 18.62 5.94 1.20
CA GLY A 48 19.70 4.96 1.22
C GLY A 48 20.05 4.41 -0.16
N GLY A 49 19.15 4.52 -1.14
CA GLY A 49 19.36 4.10 -2.52
C GLY A 49 18.04 3.87 -3.26
N THR A 50 18.15 3.65 -4.58
CA THR A 50 17.03 3.25 -5.43
C THR A 50 17.31 1.92 -6.12
N PHE A 51 16.25 1.18 -6.41
CA PHE A 51 16.29 -0.11 -7.10
C PHE A 51 15.44 -0.03 -8.36
N THR A 52 15.97 -0.44 -9.51
CA THR A 52 15.21 -0.44 -10.76
C THR A 52 14.35 -1.69 -10.86
N LEU A 53 13.02 -1.55 -10.78
CA LEU A 53 11.95 -2.55 -11.08
C LEU A 53 11.99 -3.91 -10.32
N ASN A 54 13.15 -4.37 -9.85
CA ASN A 54 13.39 -5.73 -9.39
C ASN A 54 13.44 -5.80 -7.86
N ARG A 55 12.64 -6.71 -7.29
CA ARG A 55 12.59 -7.02 -5.85
C ARG A 55 13.86 -7.71 -5.35
N SER A 56 14.67 -8.34 -6.22
CA SER A 56 15.89 -9.05 -5.80
C SER A 56 16.94 -8.13 -5.16
N ALA A 57 16.95 -6.85 -5.54
CA ALA A 57 17.88 -5.86 -5.01
C ALA A 57 17.62 -5.52 -3.52
N ILE A 58 16.43 -5.86 -3.00
CA ILE A 58 16.08 -5.68 -1.58
C ILE A 58 17.06 -6.47 -0.68
N ALA A 59 17.66 -7.56 -1.17
CA ALA A 59 18.64 -8.33 -0.43
C ALA A 59 19.92 -7.54 -0.05
N SER A 60 20.18 -6.42 -0.72
CA SER A 60 21.33 -5.53 -0.42
C SER A 60 21.07 -4.52 0.71
N VAL A 61 19.84 -4.44 1.23
CA VAL A 61 19.46 -3.45 2.25
C VAL A 61 20.14 -3.76 3.58
N GLN A 62 20.86 -2.77 4.11
CA GLN A 62 21.59 -2.86 5.37
C GLN A 62 21.02 -1.92 6.44
N GLY A 63 21.06 -2.39 7.69
CA GLY A 63 20.61 -1.63 8.85
C GLY A 63 19.10 -1.35 8.86
N GLN A 64 18.66 -0.48 9.77
CA GLN A 64 17.24 -0.16 9.88
C GLN A 64 16.75 0.60 8.64
N ALA A 65 15.77 0.05 7.92
CA ALA A 65 15.33 0.57 6.63
C ALA A 65 13.82 0.44 6.40
N LEU A 66 13.26 1.38 5.66
CA LEU A 66 11.94 1.31 5.04
C LEU A 66 12.11 1.16 3.53
N VAL A 67 11.46 0.18 2.91
CA VAL A 67 11.53 -0.04 1.46
C VAL A 67 10.13 0.03 0.89
N TYR A 68 9.93 0.74 -0.21
CA TYR A 68 8.62 0.80 -0.86
C TYR A 68 8.77 0.95 -2.37
N ARG A 69 7.74 0.53 -3.12
CA ARG A 69 7.63 0.84 -4.55
C ARG A 69 7.02 2.22 -4.74
N ASP A 70 7.60 3.04 -5.60
CA ASP A 70 7.15 4.41 -5.84
C ASP A 70 5.82 4.52 -6.60
N SER A 71 5.30 3.40 -7.14
CA SER A 71 3.96 3.27 -7.70
C SER A 71 2.87 2.93 -6.68
N LEU A 72 3.23 2.63 -5.43
CA LEU A 72 2.29 2.26 -4.38
C LEU A 72 1.78 3.51 -3.66
N TRP A 73 0.53 3.88 -3.85
CA TRP A 73 -0.14 4.91 -3.06
C TRP A 73 -0.68 4.32 -1.76
N PHE A 74 -0.49 5.01 -0.63
CA PHE A 74 -1.08 4.66 0.67
C PHE A 74 -1.28 5.93 1.51
N ASP A 75 -2.30 5.96 2.35
CA ASP A 75 -2.53 7.08 3.27
C ASP A 75 -1.66 7.01 4.55
N LEU A 76 -1.76 8.06 5.38
CA LEU A 76 -1.02 8.15 6.63
C LEU A 76 -1.46 7.08 7.62
N GLU A 77 -2.76 6.79 7.67
CA GLU A 77 -3.40 5.85 8.58
C GLU A 77 -2.95 4.41 8.29
N PHE A 78 -2.82 4.04 7.02
CA PHE A 78 -2.26 2.78 6.55
C PHE A 78 -0.79 2.65 6.94
N LEU A 79 0.04 3.66 6.63
CA LEU A 79 1.46 3.65 7.00
C LEU A 79 1.63 3.54 8.51
N LYS A 80 0.88 4.35 9.27
CA LYS A 80 0.95 4.37 10.73
C LYS A 80 0.64 3.01 11.32
N TYR A 81 -0.47 2.39 10.91
CA TYR A 81 -0.84 1.07 11.38
C TYR A 81 0.23 0.02 11.06
N PHE A 82 0.73 0.02 9.81
CA PHE A 82 1.80 -0.90 9.39
C PHE A 82 3.05 -0.72 10.24
N MET A 83 3.54 0.52 10.37
CA MET A 83 4.80 0.81 11.05
C MET A 83 4.72 0.56 12.55
N ASP A 84 3.62 0.92 13.21
CA ASP A 84 3.45 0.69 14.65
C ASP A 84 3.52 -0.82 14.98
N ARG A 85 2.92 -1.65 14.13
CA ARG A 85 2.99 -3.12 14.25
C ARG A 85 4.35 -3.68 13.86
N ALA A 86 4.96 -3.17 12.79
CA ALA A 86 6.25 -3.65 12.29
C ALA A 86 7.41 -3.31 13.25
N VAL A 87 7.38 -2.15 13.90
CA VAL A 87 8.36 -1.78 14.93
C VAL A 87 8.18 -2.64 16.18
N ALA A 88 6.93 -2.90 16.59
CA ALA A 88 6.63 -3.75 17.74
C ALA A 88 7.06 -5.21 17.54
N SER A 89 7.00 -5.72 16.30
CA SER A 89 7.39 -7.10 15.97
C SER A 89 8.88 -7.36 16.13
N LYS A 90 9.72 -6.33 15.98
CA LYS A 90 11.20 -6.41 15.91
C LYS A 90 11.72 -7.36 14.83
N ARG A 91 10.91 -7.71 13.83
CA ARG A 91 11.26 -8.58 12.70
C ARG A 91 11.15 -7.82 11.38
N ALA A 92 11.77 -8.35 10.34
CA ALA A 92 11.50 -7.86 8.99
C ALA A 92 10.02 -8.09 8.66
N CYS A 93 9.36 -7.05 8.19
CA CYS A 93 7.93 -7.07 7.93
C CYS A 93 7.60 -6.59 6.52
N ARG A 94 6.54 -7.13 5.94
CA ARG A 94 5.94 -6.66 4.68
C ARG A 94 4.46 -6.35 4.92
N ALA A 95 4.00 -5.22 4.42
CA ALA A 95 2.59 -4.86 4.52
C ALA A 95 1.74 -5.84 3.68
N ALA A 96 0.59 -6.20 4.22
CA ALA A 96 -0.36 -7.09 3.58
C ALA A 96 -1.78 -6.67 3.92
N PHE A 97 -2.76 -7.09 3.13
CA PHE A 97 -4.17 -6.97 3.46
C PHE A 97 -4.93 -8.24 3.09
N ARG A 98 -6.08 -8.47 3.71
CA ARG A 98 -6.88 -9.67 3.45
C ARG A 98 -7.64 -9.54 2.15
N LEU A 99 -7.77 -10.63 1.39
CA LEU A 99 -8.52 -10.63 0.13
C LEU A 99 -10.04 -10.55 0.33
N ASP A 100 -10.54 -10.82 1.53
CA ASP A 100 -11.96 -10.76 1.90
C ASP A 100 -12.35 -9.43 2.56
N ASP A 101 -11.41 -8.49 2.73
CA ASP A 101 -11.70 -7.15 3.25
C ASP A 101 -12.64 -6.40 2.29
N PRO A 102 -13.82 -5.91 2.74
CA PRO A 102 -14.83 -5.32 1.87
C PRO A 102 -14.32 -4.17 1.00
N ALA A 103 -13.58 -3.22 1.59
CA ALA A 103 -13.07 -2.07 0.86
C ALA A 103 -11.98 -2.47 -0.14
N PHE A 104 -11.00 -3.26 0.29
CA PHE A 104 -9.92 -3.66 -0.62
C PHE A 104 -10.43 -4.56 -1.75
N ARG A 105 -11.41 -5.43 -1.46
CA ARG A 105 -12.05 -6.27 -2.47
C ARG A 105 -12.82 -5.45 -3.50
N THR A 106 -13.49 -4.38 -3.06
CA THR A 106 -14.34 -3.56 -3.93
C THR A 106 -13.52 -2.57 -4.75
N TYR A 107 -12.52 -1.92 -4.14
CA TYR A 107 -11.84 -0.76 -4.75
C TYR A 107 -10.38 -1.01 -5.13
N THR A 108 -9.64 -1.81 -4.35
CA THR A 108 -8.19 -1.97 -4.53
C THR A 108 -7.85 -3.14 -5.46
N LEU A 109 -8.41 -4.32 -5.20
CA LEU A 109 -8.09 -5.55 -5.94
C LEU A 109 -8.47 -5.54 -7.42
N PRO A 110 -9.60 -4.94 -7.86
CA PRO A 110 -9.94 -4.91 -9.28
C PRO A 110 -8.99 -4.08 -10.14
N LEU A 111 -8.31 -3.09 -9.52
CA LEU A 111 -7.47 -2.12 -10.23
C LEU A 111 -5.98 -2.48 -10.21
N ALA A 112 -5.56 -3.46 -9.42
CA ALA A 112 -4.15 -3.76 -9.19
C ALA A 112 -3.78 -5.20 -9.58
N LYS A 113 -2.64 -5.34 -10.26
CA LYS A 113 -2.04 -6.63 -10.65
C LYS A 113 -0.72 -6.91 -9.91
N GLY A 114 -0.07 -5.90 -9.35
CA GLY A 114 1.24 -5.98 -8.71
C GLY A 114 1.25 -6.58 -7.31
N PHE A 115 0.08 -6.75 -6.69
CA PHE A 115 -0.04 -7.40 -5.39
C PHE A 115 0.22 -8.90 -5.48
N GLU A 116 1.13 -9.39 -4.63
CA GLU A 116 1.46 -10.80 -4.57
C GLU A 116 0.46 -11.54 -3.68
N ARG A 117 -0.36 -12.42 -4.28
CA ARG A 117 -1.37 -13.19 -3.56
C ARG A 117 -0.71 -14.37 -2.86
N VAL A 118 -0.92 -14.48 -1.55
CA VAL A 118 -0.38 -15.54 -0.70
C VAL A 118 -1.46 -16.12 0.20
N ARG A 119 -1.23 -17.32 0.72
CA ARG A 119 -1.94 -17.83 1.89
C ARG A 119 -1.01 -17.74 3.09
N LEU A 120 -1.46 -17.09 4.15
CA LEU A 120 -0.73 -17.01 5.40
C LEU A 120 -0.70 -18.39 6.11
N ALA A 121 0.11 -18.52 7.15
CA ALA A 121 0.28 -19.78 7.89
C ALA A 121 -1.02 -20.31 8.51
N ASP A 122 -1.98 -19.43 8.79
CA ASP A 122 -3.33 -19.74 9.28
C ASP A 122 -4.33 -20.10 8.17
N GLY A 123 -3.89 -20.10 6.90
CA GLY A 123 -4.73 -20.36 5.73
C GLY A 123 -5.44 -19.12 5.17
N THR A 124 -5.33 -17.96 5.82
CA THR A 124 -6.00 -16.72 5.42
C THR A 124 -5.46 -16.23 4.07
N PRO A 125 -6.33 -15.99 3.07
CA PRO A 125 -5.91 -15.44 1.78
C PRO A 125 -5.58 -13.95 1.91
N ALA A 126 -4.37 -13.57 1.53
CA ALA A 126 -3.86 -12.20 1.65
C ALA A 126 -3.15 -11.73 0.37
N ALA A 127 -3.07 -10.42 0.21
CA ALA A 127 -2.26 -9.75 -0.81
C ALA A 127 -1.12 -9.01 -0.12
N LEU A 128 0.12 -9.29 -0.54
CA LEU A 128 1.31 -8.59 -0.09
C LEU A 128 1.52 -7.32 -0.92
N CYS A 129 1.76 -6.21 -0.23
CA CYS A 129 2.08 -4.91 -0.81
C CYS A 129 3.60 -4.75 -0.96
N ASP A 130 4.02 -3.90 -1.89
CA ASP A 130 5.42 -3.52 -2.04
C ASP A 130 5.81 -2.40 -1.06
N LEU A 131 5.65 -2.71 0.24
CA LEU A 131 6.04 -1.89 1.38
C LEU A 131 6.63 -2.81 2.46
N TRP A 132 7.90 -2.58 2.81
CA TRP A 132 8.66 -3.37 3.77
C TRP A 132 9.29 -2.50 4.84
N TYR A 133 9.44 -3.07 6.03
CA TYR A 133 10.22 -2.51 7.11
C TYR A 133 11.25 -3.55 7.57
N PHE A 134 12.50 -3.13 7.62
CA PHE A 134 13.63 -3.93 8.08
C PHE A 134 14.22 -3.29 9.34
N PRO A 135 14.15 -3.93 10.51
CA PRO A 135 14.73 -3.36 11.72
C PRO A 135 16.26 -3.42 11.73
N ASN A 136 16.86 -4.43 11.09
CA ASN A 136 18.30 -4.65 11.07
C ASN A 136 18.79 -5.27 9.73
N GLY A 137 18.42 -4.64 8.61
CA GLY A 137 18.75 -5.11 7.26
C GLY A 137 17.84 -6.21 6.77
N TYR A 138 18.08 -6.65 5.53
CA TYR A 138 17.31 -7.71 4.89
C TYR A 138 17.49 -9.05 5.61
N THR A 139 16.37 -9.75 5.82
CA THR A 139 16.34 -11.15 6.23
C THR A 139 15.42 -11.93 5.30
N PRO A 140 15.71 -13.22 5.01
CA PRO A 140 14.85 -14.04 4.16
C PRO A 140 13.49 -14.33 4.82
N ASP A 141 13.44 -14.34 6.14
CA ASP A 141 12.21 -14.48 6.90
C ASP A 141 11.54 -13.12 7.10
N ILE A 142 10.51 -12.85 6.30
CA ILE A 142 9.75 -11.60 6.29
C ILE A 142 8.33 -11.89 6.73
N THR A 143 7.93 -11.32 7.87
CA THR A 143 6.60 -11.52 8.46
C THR A 143 5.57 -10.59 7.82
N PRO A 144 4.48 -11.10 7.22
CA PRO A 144 3.39 -10.26 6.74
C PRO A 144 2.65 -9.56 7.90
N ILE A 145 2.38 -8.27 7.75
CA ILE A 145 1.54 -7.50 8.68
C ILE A 145 0.23 -7.18 7.97
N LEU A 146 -0.87 -7.79 8.44
CA LEU A 146 -2.21 -7.51 7.94
C LEU A 146 -2.69 -6.13 8.42
N VAL A 147 -2.82 -5.20 7.47
CA VAL A 147 -3.41 -3.88 7.66
C VAL A 147 -4.88 -3.97 7.24
N PRO A 148 -5.84 -3.84 8.17
CA PRO A 148 -7.25 -3.81 7.82
C PRO A 148 -7.64 -2.44 7.28
N SER A 149 -8.59 -2.40 6.35
CA SER A 149 -9.11 -1.15 5.79
C SER A 149 -9.89 -0.32 6.81
N ASP A 150 -10.34 -0.96 7.89
CA ASP A 150 -11.39 -0.46 8.81
C ASP A 150 -12.59 0.09 8.04
N SER A 151 -13.02 -0.66 7.02
CA SER A 151 -14.15 -0.29 6.18
C SER A 151 -15.43 -0.08 6.99
N GLN A 152 -16.15 0.98 6.67
CA GLN A 152 -17.48 1.27 7.21
C GLN A 152 -18.47 1.35 6.07
N GLU A 153 -19.60 0.66 6.22
CA GLU A 153 -20.70 0.78 5.29
C GLU A 153 -21.29 2.20 5.35
N MET A 154 -21.29 2.86 4.19
CA MET A 154 -21.89 4.16 3.96
C MET A 154 -23.04 3.95 2.97
N GLY A 155 -24.27 4.01 3.47
CA GLY A 155 -25.46 3.96 2.62
C GLY A 155 -25.63 5.25 1.85
N PHE A 156 -25.97 5.16 0.55
CA PHE A 156 -26.57 6.27 -0.17
C PHE A 156 -28.02 6.42 0.30
N TYR A 157 -28.21 7.13 1.42
CA TYR A 157 -29.55 7.43 1.92
C TYR A 157 -30.20 8.48 1.01
N SER A 158 -31.02 8.01 0.06
CA SER A 158 -32.15 8.65 -0.65
C SER A 158 -32.22 8.17 -2.10
N VAL A 159 -32.25 6.85 -2.34
CA VAL A 159 -32.64 6.35 -3.67
C VAL A 159 -34.13 6.06 -3.63
N PRO A 160 -34.97 6.75 -4.42
CA PRO A 160 -36.40 6.48 -4.47
C PRO A 160 -36.67 5.02 -4.89
N ASP A 161 -37.60 4.36 -4.20
CA ASP A 161 -37.93 2.93 -4.38
C ASP A 161 -38.35 2.54 -5.81
N PHE A 162 -38.73 3.50 -6.66
CA PHE A 162 -39.10 3.24 -8.05
C PHE A 162 -37.88 3.08 -9.00
N MET A 163 -36.66 3.37 -8.52
CA MET A 163 -35.41 3.22 -9.30
C MET A 163 -34.62 1.93 -8.98
N THR A 164 -35.04 1.13 -8.00
CA THR A 164 -34.23 0.02 -7.44
C THR A 164 -34.59 -1.37 -7.99
N MET A 165 -35.46 -1.46 -9.00
CA MET A 165 -35.95 -2.75 -9.53
C MET A 165 -34.83 -3.65 -10.13
N GLU A 166 -33.65 -3.12 -10.48
CA GLU A 166 -32.55 -3.91 -11.08
C GLU A 166 -31.11 -3.58 -10.57
N GLN A 167 -30.92 -2.72 -9.56
CA GLN A 167 -29.57 -2.35 -9.12
C GLN A 167 -29.13 -3.17 -7.90
N GLY A 168 -27.95 -3.79 -8.03
CA GLY A 168 -27.28 -4.54 -6.96
C GLY A 168 -26.98 -3.70 -5.71
N ASP A 169 -26.40 -4.35 -4.70
CA ASP A 169 -26.12 -3.78 -3.38
C ASP A 169 -25.48 -2.37 -3.50
N LEU A 170 -26.23 -1.32 -3.17
CA LEU A 170 -25.84 0.10 -3.26
C LEU A 170 -24.94 0.50 -2.08
N THR A 171 -24.11 -0.43 -1.62
CA THR A 171 -23.26 -0.26 -0.46
C THR A 171 -21.91 0.33 -0.88
N HIS A 172 -21.61 1.53 -0.38
CA HIS A 172 -20.28 2.11 -0.48
C HIS A 172 -19.50 1.81 0.80
N TYR A 173 -18.23 1.45 0.69
CA TYR A 173 -17.36 1.21 1.85
C TYR A 173 -16.41 2.39 2.05
N GLY A 174 -16.71 3.23 3.05
CA GLY A 174 -15.75 4.24 3.52
C GLY A 174 -14.50 3.56 4.04
N THR A 175 -13.33 3.93 3.51
CA THR A 175 -12.05 3.28 3.83
C THR A 175 -11.22 4.19 4.72
N ALA A 176 -10.91 3.75 5.94
CA ALA A 176 -10.09 4.53 6.87
C ALA A 176 -8.58 4.30 6.69
N ARG A 177 -8.17 3.16 6.12
CA ARG A 177 -6.78 2.87 5.73
C ARG A 177 -6.74 2.38 4.29
N ALA A 178 -6.28 3.22 3.39
CA ALA A 178 -6.29 2.95 1.97
C ALA A 178 -4.89 2.68 1.41
N VAL A 179 -4.83 1.73 0.47
CA VAL A 179 -3.64 1.41 -0.32
C VAL A 179 -4.05 1.05 -1.75
N LEU A 180 -3.30 1.52 -2.72
CA LEU A 180 -3.54 1.32 -4.16
C LEU A 180 -2.20 1.19 -4.89
N SER A 181 -2.15 0.31 -5.89
CA SER A 181 -1.01 0.22 -6.80
C SER A 181 -1.36 0.91 -8.11
N ILE A 182 -0.58 1.91 -8.51
CA ILE A 182 -0.79 2.68 -9.73
C ILE A 182 0.05 2.04 -10.83
N GLU A 183 -0.60 1.41 -11.79
CA GLU A 183 0.05 0.50 -12.74
C GLU A 183 -0.29 0.86 -14.19
N SER A 184 0.57 0.41 -15.11
CA SER A 184 0.39 0.50 -16.56
C SER A 184 -0.47 -0.63 -17.13
#